data_AF-A0AAJ0UHA1-F1
#
_entry.id   AF-A0AAJ0UHA1-F1
#
_cell.length_a   1.000
_cell.length_b   1.000
_cell.length_c   1.000
_cell.angle_alpha   90.00
_cell.angle_beta   90.00
_cell.angle_gamma   90.00
#
_symmetry.space_group_name_H-M   'P 1'
#
loop_
_entity.id
_entity.type
_entity.pdbx_description
1 polymer ?
#
loop_
_entity_poly.entity_id
_entity_poly.type
_entity_poly.pdbx_seq_one_letter_code
_entity_poly.pdbx_strand_id
1 'polypeptide(L)'
;MHAKLVDCHQEGVRCTAGPCRRTEGVEVHIDNDEWRDEGRPFTPTSLPDDRLLEFTTKRYPDGDGMTMALHALQPGAQLKLSDAFGSITYKGPGTFIAAGTA
;
A
#
# COMPACT_ATOMS: atom_id res chain seq x y z
N MET A 1 13.47 1.50 7.75
CA MET A 1 12.65 1.95 6.60
C MET A 1 12.87 0.93 5.49
N HIS A 2 11.84 0.24 5.05
CA HIS A 2 11.94 -0.73 3.96
C HIS A 2 10.76 -0.46 3.02
N ALA A 3 11.07 -0.02 1.80
CA ALA A 3 10.06 0.21 0.76
C ALA A 3 9.79 -1.11 0.06
N LYS A 4 8.53 -1.39 -0.23
CA LYS A 4 8.13 -2.59 -0.96
C LYS A 4 7.44 -2.19 -2.25
N LEU A 5 7.93 -2.75 -3.35
CA LEU A 5 7.45 -2.48 -4.70
C LEU A 5 6.55 -3.63 -5.15
N VAL A 6 5.39 -3.28 -5.70
CA VAL A 6 4.43 -4.22 -6.27
C VAL A 6 4.25 -3.87 -7.74
N ASP A 7 4.47 -4.87 -8.61
CA ASP A 7 4.27 -4.70 -10.05
C ASP A 7 2.79 -4.88 -10.41
N CYS A 8 2.16 -3.80 -10.87
CA CYS A 8 0.75 -3.81 -11.29
C CYS A 8 0.52 -4.59 -12.59
N HIS A 9 1.55 -4.89 -13.39
CA HIS A 9 1.43 -5.52 -14.70
C HIS A 9 1.56 -7.06 -14.65
N GLN A 10 1.90 -7.66 -13.50
CA GLN A 10 1.83 -9.12 -13.36
C GLN A 10 0.38 -9.56 -13.08
N GLU A 11 -0.11 -10.46 -13.93
CA GLU A 11 -1.49 -10.94 -14.06
C GLU A 11 -2.09 -11.39 -12.71
N GLY A 12 -2.70 -10.46 -11.97
CA GLY A 12 -3.32 -10.75 -10.68
C GLY A 12 -3.59 -9.51 -9.82
N VAL A 13 -2.77 -8.46 -9.95
CA VAL A 13 -3.00 -7.18 -9.26
C VAL A 13 -3.80 -6.24 -10.17
N ARG A 14 -5.10 -6.51 -10.34
CA ARG A 14 -6.00 -5.50 -10.93
C ARG A 14 -6.40 -4.53 -9.82
N CYS A 15 -5.82 -3.34 -9.79
CA CYS A 15 -6.48 -2.20 -9.14
C CYS A 15 -7.82 -2.01 -9.86
N THR A 16 -8.90 -2.51 -9.28
CA THR A 16 -10.19 -2.64 -9.97
C THR A 16 -10.91 -1.31 -10.22
N ALA A 17 -10.46 -0.20 -9.64
CA ALA A 17 -11.10 1.09 -9.85
C ALA A 17 -10.10 2.25 -9.94
N GLY A 18 -9.97 2.78 -11.16
CA GLY A 18 -9.51 4.16 -11.42
C GLY A 18 -8.03 4.47 -11.17
N PRO A 19 -7.58 5.69 -11.53
CA PRO A 19 -6.21 6.13 -11.27
C PRO A 19 -6.02 6.37 -9.76
N CYS A 20 -5.12 5.60 -9.14
CA CYS A 20 -4.74 5.75 -7.74
C CYS A 20 -4.11 7.13 -7.51
N ARG A 21 -4.71 7.97 -6.65
CA ARG A 21 -4.17 9.30 -6.32
C ARG A 21 -3.33 9.25 -5.05
N ARG A 22 -2.25 10.05 -5.01
CA ARG A 22 -1.24 10.09 -3.92
C ARG A 22 -1.75 10.37 -2.50
N THR A 23 -3.04 10.68 -2.34
CA THR A 23 -3.64 11.05 -1.06
C THR A 23 -4.71 10.06 -0.60
N GLU A 24 -4.95 9.00 -1.38
CA GLU A 24 -5.89 7.95 -1.05
C GLU A 24 -5.13 6.77 -0.46
N GLY A 25 -5.71 6.13 0.55
CA GLY A 25 -5.26 4.86 1.07
C GLY A 25 -5.88 3.71 0.28
N VAL A 26 -5.25 2.55 0.34
CA VAL A 26 -5.77 1.27 -0.17
C VAL A 26 -5.65 0.22 0.92
N GLU A 27 -6.59 -0.71 1.00
CA GLU A 27 -6.45 -1.87 1.88
C GLU A 27 -5.60 -2.90 1.15
N VAL A 28 -4.52 -3.30 1.79
CA VAL A 28 -3.60 -4.31 1.29
C VAL A 28 -3.90 -5.62 2.01
N HIS A 29 -4.08 -6.68 1.24
CA HIS A 29 -4.26 -8.05 1.72
C HIS A 29 -3.14 -8.92 1.16
N ILE A 30 -2.59 -9.80 1.98
CA ILE A 30 -1.61 -10.79 1.52
C ILE A 30 -2.40 -11.98 0.98
N ASP A 31 -2.10 -12.46 -0.23
CA ASP A 31 -2.82 -13.61 -0.79
C ASP A 31 -2.32 -14.93 -0.20
N ASN A 32 -2.63 -15.14 1.07
CA ASN A 32 -2.45 -16.40 1.80
C ASN A 32 -3.67 -16.67 2.68
N ASP A 33 -3.81 -17.91 3.15
CA ASP A 33 -5.02 -18.34 3.87
C ASP A 33 -5.24 -17.60 5.21
N GLU A 34 -4.18 -17.02 5.79
CA GLU A 34 -4.25 -16.33 7.08
C GLU A 34 -4.65 -14.85 6.96
N TRP A 35 -4.21 -14.15 5.92
CA TRP A 35 -4.34 -12.69 5.80
C TRP A 35 -5.14 -12.23 4.58
N ARG A 36 -5.73 -13.16 3.82
CA ARG A 36 -6.56 -12.86 2.66
C ARG A 36 -7.75 -11.97 3.02
N ASP A 37 -8.38 -12.21 4.16
CA ASP A 37 -9.58 -11.48 4.60
C ASP A 37 -9.26 -10.36 5.61
N GLU A 38 -7.99 -10.23 6.03
CA GLU A 38 -7.52 -9.24 7.01
C GLU A 38 -6.70 -8.12 6.36
N GLY A 39 -7.41 -7.20 5.71
CA GLY A 39 -6.82 -6.02 5.06
C GLY A 39 -6.26 -5.02 6.07
N ARG A 40 -5.16 -4.35 5.69
CA ARG A 40 -4.62 -3.21 6.44
C ARG A 40 -4.49 -1.99 5.52
N PRO A 41 -4.83 -0.79 6.01
CA PRO A 41 -4.76 0.42 5.21
C PRO A 41 -3.31 0.87 5.01
N PHE A 42 -2.92 1.16 3.77
CA PHE A 42 -1.63 1.77 3.42
C PHE A 42 -1.80 2.91 2.43
N THR A 43 -1.02 3.97 2.61
CA THR A 43 -0.91 5.07 1.64
C THR A 43 0.21 4.75 0.64
N PRO A 44 -0.06 4.70 -0.67
CA PRO A 44 0.98 4.57 -1.68
C PRO A 44 1.91 5.78 -1.69
N THR A 45 3.21 5.54 -1.86
CA THR A 45 4.23 6.58 -2.00
C THR A 45 4.66 6.83 -3.44
N SER A 46 4.26 5.96 -4.38
CA SER A 46 4.55 6.09 -5.81
C SER A 46 3.71 7.17 -6.50
N LEU A 47 4.12 7.54 -7.72
CA LEU A 47 3.34 8.43 -8.59
C LEU A 47 2.17 7.68 -9.24
N PRO A 48 1.07 8.38 -9.58
CA PRO A 48 -0.04 7.77 -10.31
C PRO A 48 0.36 7.17 -11.67
N ASP A 49 1.41 7.72 -12.29
CA ASP A 49 1.92 7.29 -13.60
C ASP A 49 3.06 6.25 -13.49
N ASP A 50 3.45 5.86 -12.27
CA ASP A 50 4.48 4.84 -12.06
C ASP A 50 3.92 3.45 -12.39
N ARG A 51 4.79 2.61 -12.96
CA ARG A 51 4.44 1.22 -13.29
C ARG A 51 4.36 0.31 -12.05
N LEU A 52 4.98 0.75 -10.96
CA LEU A 52 5.09 0.02 -9.71
C LEU A 52 4.38 0.81 -8.62
N LEU A 53 3.57 0.12 -7.84
CA LEU A 53 2.99 0.68 -6.63
C LEU A 53 4.00 0.53 -5.50
N GLU A 54 4.34 1.64 -4.85
CA GLU A 54 5.31 1.66 -3.76
C GLU A 54 4.62 1.96 -2.43
N PHE A 55 5.01 1.24 -1.38
CA PHE A 55 4.58 1.51 -0.02
C PHE A 55 5.79 1.66 0.92
N THR A 56 5.72 2.65 1.80
CA THR A 56 6.69 2.83 2.89
C THR A 56 6.02 2.46 4.22
N THR A 57 6.50 1.39 4.85
CA THR A 57 6.02 0.95 6.17
C THR A 57 7.15 0.86 7.20
N LYS A 58 6.82 1.11 8.46
CA LYS A 58 7.74 0.95 9.58
C LYS A 58 7.67 -0.48 10.11
N ARG A 59 8.83 -1.12 10.22
CA ARG A 59 8.99 -2.37 10.94
C ARG A 59 9.24 -2.09 12.41
N TYR A 60 8.45 -2.71 13.28
CA TYR A 60 8.70 -2.79 14.71
C TYR A 60 9.04 -4.25 15.05
N PRO A 61 10.19 -4.54 15.68
CA PRO A 61 10.71 -5.90 15.84
C PRO A 61 9.88 -6.78 16.79
N ASP A 62 9.06 -6.17 17.66
CA ASP A 62 8.36 -6.88 18.74
C ASP A 62 6.88 -7.20 18.42
N GLY A 63 6.46 -7.06 17.16
CA GLY A 63 5.07 -7.32 16.75
C GLY A 63 4.93 -8.61 15.96
N ASP A 64 4.04 -9.51 16.38
CA ASP A 64 3.49 -10.55 15.50
C ASP A 64 2.27 -10.00 14.77
N GLY A 65 2.27 -10.02 13.43
CA GLY A 65 1.11 -9.60 12.65
C GLY A 65 1.38 -9.36 11.16
N MET A 66 0.32 -8.98 10.44
CA MET A 66 0.29 -8.76 8.99
C MET A 66 1.46 -7.93 8.46
N THR A 67 1.89 -6.87 9.16
CA THR A 67 3.02 -6.02 8.74
C THR A 67 4.34 -6.81 8.69
N MET A 68 4.57 -7.76 9.60
CA MET A 68 5.74 -8.62 9.57
C MET A 68 5.67 -9.65 8.45
N ALA A 69 4.49 -10.24 8.21
CA ALA A 69 4.26 -11.10 7.06
C ALA A 69 4.52 -10.32 5.76
N LEU A 70 4.08 -9.07 5.67
CA LEU A 70 4.34 -8.18 4.55
C LEU A 70 5.84 -7.91 4.36
N HIS A 71 6.61 -7.73 5.43
CA HIS A 71 8.07 -7.60 5.38
C HIS A 71 8.80 -8.88 4.98
N ALA A 72 8.22 -10.05 5.23
CA ALA A 72 8.81 -11.35 4.91
C ALA A 72 8.58 -11.80 3.46
N LEU A 73 7.60 -11.20 2.75
CA LEU A 73 7.31 -11.61 1.37
C LEU A 73 8.50 -11.36 0.45
N GLN A 74 8.69 -12.31 -0.46
CA GLN A 74 9.68 -12.22 -1.52
C GLN A 74 9.10 -11.56 -2.78
N PRO A 75 9.96 -11.02 -3.67
CA PRO A 75 9.52 -10.59 -5.00
C PRO A 75 8.75 -11.71 -5.71
N GLY A 76 7.64 -11.34 -6.37
CA GLY A 76 6.72 -12.30 -7.00
C GLY A 76 5.57 -12.78 -6.11
N ALA A 77 5.54 -12.38 -4.83
CA ALA A 77 4.38 -12.60 -3.98
C ALA A 77 3.18 -11.74 -4.43
N GLN A 78 1.98 -12.33 -4.39
CA GLN A 78 0.75 -11.65 -4.80
C GLN A 78 0.10 -10.92 -3.61
N LEU A 79 -0.39 -9.71 -3.88
CA LEU A 79 -1.15 -8.90 -2.94
C LEU A 79 -2.48 -8.53 -3.59
N LYS A 80 -3.55 -8.53 -2.80
CA LYS A 80 -4.85 -8.02 -3.22
C LYS A 80 -5.02 -6.60 -2.65
N LEU A 81 -5.48 -5.69 -3.49
CA LEU A 81 -5.69 -4.29 -3.14
C LEU A 81 -7.18 -3.97 -3.24
N SER A 82 -7.73 -3.29 -2.26
CA SER A 82 -9.07 -2.71 -2.37
C SER A 82 -9.08 -1.52 -3.33
N ASP A 83 -10.28 -1.02 -3.61
CA ASP A 83 -10.44 0.29 -4.20
C ASP A 83 -9.88 1.38 -3.27
N ALA A 84 -9.42 2.48 -3.87
CA ALA A 84 -8.83 3.60 -3.14
C ALA A 84 -9.89 4.30 -2.27
N PHE A 85 -9.53 4.60 -1.04
CA PHE A 85 -10.36 5.33 -0.08
C PHE A 85 -9.58 6.46 0.57
N GLY A 86 -10.21 7.62 0.75
CA GLY A 86 -9.54 8.74 1.40
C GLY A 86 -10.26 10.05 1.13
N SER A 87 -10.19 10.96 2.10
CA SER A 87 -10.83 12.28 2.02
C SER A 87 -9.81 13.42 1.85
N ILE A 88 -8.51 13.09 1.80
CA ILE A 88 -7.44 14.07 1.65
C ILE A 88 -7.41 14.49 0.19
N THR A 89 -7.92 15.68 -0.08
CA THR A 89 -7.97 16.30 -1.41
C THR A 89 -7.20 17.61 -1.36
N TYR A 90 -6.44 17.90 -2.41
CA TYR A 90 -5.75 19.19 -2.52
C TYR A 90 -6.77 20.32 -2.68
N LYS A 91 -6.75 21.28 -1.76
CA LYS A 91 -7.69 22.42 -1.73
C LYS A 91 -7.05 23.77 -2.09
N GLY A 92 -5.78 23.78 -2.50
CA GLY A 92 -5.00 24.99 -2.77
C GLY A 92 -3.68 25.00 -2.01
N PRO A 93 -2.87 26.07 -2.18
CA PRO A 93 -1.54 26.18 -1.55
C PRO A 93 -1.65 26.06 -0.03
N GLY A 94 -0.79 25.25 0.57
CA GLY A 94 -0.81 25.02 2.01
C GLY A 94 0.42 24.26 2.49
N THR A 95 0.56 24.16 3.81
CA THR A 95 1.64 23.43 4.46
C THR A 95 1.16 22.02 4.81
N PHE A 96 1.84 21.00 4.28
CA PHE A 96 1.66 19.63 4.72
C PHE A 96 2.53 19.36 5.96
N ILE A 97 1.91 18.87 7.02
CA ILE A 97 2.61 18.43 8.24
C ILE A 97 2.46 16.91 8.31
N ALA A 98 3.57 16.19 8.20
CA ALA A 98 3.64 14.74 8.26
C ALA A 98 4.62 14.30 9.35
N ALA A 99 4.24 13.31 10.15
CA ALA A 99 5.10 12.74 11.19
C ALA A 99 5.05 11.20 11.14
N GLY A 100 6.22 10.57 10.98
CA GLY A 100 6.33 9.12 10.88
C GLY A 100 6.04 8.59 9.47
N THR A 101 5.28 7.49 9.36
CA THR A 101 4.67 7.06 8.10
C THR A 101 3.29 7.69 8.07
N ALA A 102 3.19 8.80 7.35
CA ALA A 102 1.94 9.52 7.11
C ALA A 102 1.51 9.28 5.66
#